data_AF-A0AAE3FWN6-F1
#
_entry.id   AF-A0AAE3FWN6-F1
#
_cell.length_a   1.000
_cell.length_b   1.000
_cell.length_c   1.000
_cell.angle_alpha   90.00
_cell.angle_beta   90.00
_cell.angle_gamma   90.00
#
_symmetry.space_group_name_H-M   'P 1'
#
loop_
_entity.id
_entity.type
_entity.pdbx_description
1 polymer ?
#
loop_
_entity_poly.entity_id
_entity_poly.type
_entity_poly.pdbx_seq_one_letter_code
_entity_poly.pdbx_strand_id
1 'polypeptide(L)'
;MNQYTSRRHMMMAVGAGVLGSVAGCLGSDDTEDSGQTATASQGDDDQSGAQTESPEAIGSEGLVYAFASNRIAMIDPETGEVVDDITDSIDENEWSAVVITHDHSQVFAIEQSLSQAVVINTETRVIDATIDIGPSPVHMYHPKPNEVWAHSDAEGAFYVIDRDTLAVETIVEAGLDGEGHGKLLHHEDFGEKAYAGNVNDPAAHIIDLEAYERTDSISFGKDGGTHYKAYTPESGHAYFERSGDIQTTAVIDTETDEFVDELPYAGAMSLSPDESVLGLLDEGTLRILDATSEESTELDSVSIDGIPAVARFFTLDEGLYAAVATTDSAAIVVISVADGEIVDQIPAGEVSGQRRAGVSGDSYFITPADADGTVAIVYMADRDHVETVAVGDGVDTVLYIGDSGTGYLGR
;
A
#
# COMPACT_ATOMS: atom_id res chain seq x y z
N MET A 1 25.98 -26.17 -23.98
CA MET A 1 25.23 -27.42 -24.26
C MET A 1 24.87 -28.05 -22.92
N ASN A 2 23.73 -27.66 -22.35
CA ASN A 2 23.17 -28.25 -21.15
C ASN A 2 21.68 -28.50 -21.41
N GLN A 3 21.26 -29.74 -21.19
CA GLN A 3 19.93 -30.25 -21.46
C GLN A 3 18.99 -29.83 -20.33
N TYR A 4 17.96 -29.05 -20.65
CA TYR A 4 16.81 -28.83 -19.80
C TYR A 4 15.80 -29.97 -19.99
N THR A 5 15.56 -30.74 -18.92
CA THR A 5 14.47 -31.71 -18.83
C THR A 5 13.14 -31.00 -18.58
N SER A 6 12.29 -30.98 -19.61
CA SER A 6 10.87 -30.57 -19.56
C SER A 6 10.03 -31.59 -18.80
N ARG A 7 9.28 -31.15 -17.78
CA ARG A 7 8.17 -31.92 -17.18
C ARG A 7 6.86 -31.51 -17.86
N ARG A 8 6.23 -32.48 -18.53
CA ARG A 8 4.93 -32.32 -19.21
C ARG A 8 3.79 -32.45 -18.20
N HIS A 9 2.86 -31.49 -18.25
CA HIS A 9 1.53 -31.60 -17.67
C HIS A 9 0.70 -32.65 -18.42
N MET A 10 0.04 -33.53 -17.66
CA MET A 10 -0.87 -34.56 -18.14
C MET A 10 -2.31 -34.09 -17.86
N MET A 11 -3.01 -33.64 -18.90
CA MET A 11 -4.46 -33.40 -18.84
C MET A 11 -5.19 -34.74 -18.82
N MET A 12 -6.07 -34.96 -17.84
CA MET A 12 -7.11 -35.98 -17.90
C MET A 12 -8.46 -35.31 -18.17
N ALA A 13 -9.03 -35.66 -19.33
CA ALA A 13 -10.40 -35.36 -19.72
C ALA A 13 -11.31 -36.55 -19.37
N VAL A 14 -12.42 -36.28 -18.69
CA VAL A 14 -13.62 -37.14 -18.58
C VAL A 14 -14.77 -36.14 -18.42
N GLY A 15 -15.89 -36.14 -19.14
CA GLY A 15 -16.45 -37.01 -20.17
C GLY A 15 -17.94 -36.65 -20.24
N ALA A 16 -18.41 -36.13 -21.38
CA ALA A 16 -19.82 -35.77 -21.58
C ALA A 16 -20.66 -37.00 -21.97
N GLY A 17 -21.89 -37.08 -21.45
CA GLY A 17 -22.92 -38.04 -21.86
C GLY A 17 -24.33 -37.56 -21.50
N VAL A 18 -25.21 -37.48 -22.50
CA VAL A 18 -26.50 -36.76 -22.51
C VAL A 18 -27.70 -37.73 -22.48
N LEU A 19 -28.85 -37.23 -21.98
CA LEU A 19 -30.26 -37.40 -22.44
C LEU A 19 -31.26 -38.09 -21.48
N GLY A 20 -32.39 -37.40 -21.27
CA GLY A 20 -33.65 -37.99 -20.81
C GLY A 20 -34.68 -36.96 -20.33
N SER A 21 -35.47 -36.38 -21.24
CA SER A 21 -36.61 -35.49 -20.97
C SER A 21 -37.91 -36.27 -20.75
N VAL A 22 -38.79 -35.83 -19.83
CA VAL A 22 -40.26 -35.99 -19.94
C VAL A 22 -40.97 -34.80 -19.27
N ALA A 23 -41.91 -34.22 -20.00
CA ALA A 23 -42.79 -33.12 -19.64
C ALA A 23 -44.00 -33.54 -18.77
N GLY A 24 -44.59 -32.58 -18.05
CA GLY A 24 -45.90 -32.73 -17.39
C GLY A 24 -46.56 -31.37 -17.16
N CYS A 25 -47.64 -31.12 -17.89
CA CYS A 25 -48.35 -29.84 -18.03
C CYS A 25 -49.31 -29.48 -16.87
N LEU A 26 -49.48 -28.17 -16.68
CA LEU A 26 -50.71 -27.37 -16.50
C LEU A 26 -51.98 -28.00 -15.90
N GLY A 27 -52.55 -27.29 -14.91
CA GLY A 27 -53.97 -27.38 -14.53
C GLY A 27 -54.38 -26.14 -13.73
N SER A 28 -55.38 -25.44 -14.23
CA SER A 28 -55.86 -24.09 -13.88
C SER A 28 -57.07 -24.05 -12.92
N ASP A 29 -57.22 -22.86 -12.32
CA ASP A 29 -58.42 -22.09 -11.93
C ASP A 29 -59.36 -22.48 -10.77
N ASP A 30 -59.58 -21.44 -9.96
CA ASP A 30 -60.79 -20.95 -9.27
C ASP A 30 -61.53 -21.81 -8.24
N THR A 31 -61.62 -21.32 -6.99
CA THR A 31 -62.85 -20.71 -6.42
C THR A 31 -62.71 -20.34 -4.94
N GLU A 32 -63.49 -19.34 -4.54
CA GLU A 32 -63.58 -18.68 -3.23
C GLU A 32 -64.23 -19.54 -2.11
N ASP A 33 -63.96 -19.08 -0.88
CA ASP A 33 -64.90 -18.96 0.26
C ASP A 33 -64.90 -20.00 1.41
N SER A 34 -64.95 -19.40 2.60
CA SER A 34 -65.50 -19.84 3.88
C SER A 34 -64.64 -20.65 4.89
N GLY A 35 -64.32 -19.98 6.00
CA GLY A 35 -64.96 -20.33 7.28
C GLY A 35 -64.27 -21.32 8.22
N GLN A 36 -63.60 -20.75 9.23
CA GLN A 36 -63.63 -21.14 10.66
C GLN A 36 -63.17 -22.53 11.17
N THR A 37 -62.18 -22.43 12.08
CA THR A 37 -62.02 -23.14 13.37
C THR A 37 -61.74 -24.65 13.38
N ALA A 38 -60.56 -25.06 13.85
CA ALA A 38 -60.33 -25.45 15.25
C ALA A 38 -58.99 -26.21 15.44
N THR A 39 -58.18 -25.68 16.37
CA THR A 39 -57.36 -26.38 17.38
C THR A 39 -56.42 -27.54 17.00
N ALA A 40 -55.13 -27.22 17.16
CA ALA A 40 -54.10 -27.95 17.92
C ALA A 40 -53.64 -29.34 17.45
N SER A 41 -52.39 -29.41 17.01
CA SER A 41 -51.41 -30.35 17.56
C SER A 41 -50.00 -29.81 17.35
N GLN A 42 -49.28 -29.69 18.46
CA GLN A 42 -47.84 -29.43 18.51
C GLN A 42 -47.08 -30.51 17.71
N GLY A 43 -46.08 -30.04 16.97
CA GLY A 43 -44.99 -30.81 16.43
C GLY A 43 -43.79 -29.88 16.43
N ASP A 44 -43.01 -29.95 17.51
CA ASP A 44 -41.70 -29.32 17.63
C ASP A 44 -40.78 -29.93 16.58
N ASP A 45 -40.49 -29.17 15.52
CA ASP A 45 -39.30 -29.40 14.69
C ASP A 45 -38.30 -28.30 15.03
N ASP A 46 -37.41 -28.68 15.95
CA ASP A 46 -36.23 -27.96 16.40
C ASP A 46 -35.23 -27.91 15.22
N GLN A 47 -35.42 -26.96 14.30
CA GLN A 47 -34.39 -26.58 13.36
C GLN A 47 -33.50 -25.53 14.05
N SER A 48 -32.44 -26.01 14.69
CA SER A 48 -31.26 -25.21 14.99
C SER A 48 -30.62 -24.77 13.68
N GLY A 49 -31.17 -23.73 13.07
CA GLY A 49 -30.44 -22.93 12.10
C GLY A 49 -29.28 -22.30 12.87
N ALA A 50 -28.07 -22.79 12.63
CA ALA A 50 -26.88 -22.05 12.99
C ALA A 50 -26.98 -20.71 12.24
N GLN A 51 -27.44 -19.67 12.93
CA GLN A 51 -27.18 -18.32 12.48
C GLN A 51 -25.67 -18.16 12.62
N THR A 52 -24.99 -18.17 11.49
CA THR A 52 -23.66 -17.58 11.40
C THR A 52 -23.87 -16.13 11.79
N GLU A 53 -23.63 -15.79 13.05
CA GLU A 53 -23.67 -14.39 13.47
C GLU A 53 -22.61 -13.67 12.66
N SER A 54 -23.03 -12.63 11.93
CA SER A 54 -22.08 -11.71 11.31
C SER A 54 -21.17 -11.17 12.41
N PRO A 55 -19.86 -11.03 12.16
CA PRO A 55 -18.94 -10.52 13.17
C PRO A 55 -19.45 -9.17 13.72
N GLU A 56 -19.27 -8.92 15.01
CA GLU A 56 -19.64 -7.63 15.61
C GLU A 56 -18.81 -6.50 14.99
N ALA A 57 -19.44 -5.36 14.74
CA ALA A 57 -18.75 -4.15 14.29
C ALA A 57 -18.01 -3.51 15.49
N ILE A 58 -16.68 -3.52 15.45
CA ILE A 58 -15.80 -3.00 16.49
C ILE A 58 -15.10 -1.71 16.03
N GLY A 59 -14.83 -1.58 14.72
CA GLY A 59 -14.22 -0.42 14.08
C GLY A 59 -12.71 -0.31 14.32
N SER A 60 -11.99 0.35 13.42
CA SER A 60 -10.52 0.49 13.53
C SER A 60 -9.98 1.90 13.34
N GLU A 61 -10.85 2.90 13.22
CA GLU A 61 -10.42 4.30 13.14
C GLU A 61 -9.53 4.65 14.34
N GLY A 62 -8.37 5.23 14.08
CA GLY A 62 -7.36 5.59 15.06
C GLY A 62 -6.31 4.51 15.35
N LEU A 63 -6.43 3.30 14.78
CA LEU A 63 -5.54 2.18 15.10
C LEU A 63 -4.38 2.02 14.14
N VAL A 64 -3.28 1.47 14.66
CA VAL A 64 -2.13 1.00 13.89
C VAL A 64 -2.28 -0.50 13.64
N TYR A 65 -2.16 -0.91 12.38
CA TYR A 65 -2.04 -2.31 11.99
C TYR A 65 -0.55 -2.62 11.80
N ALA A 66 -0.04 -3.59 12.56
CA ALA A 66 1.34 -4.06 12.48
C ALA A 66 1.38 -5.50 11.98
N PHE A 67 2.08 -5.72 10.87
CA PHE A 67 2.08 -6.98 10.13
C PHE A 67 3.33 -7.79 10.49
N ALA A 68 3.20 -8.78 11.36
CA ALA A 68 4.24 -9.74 11.68
C ALA A 68 4.02 -11.06 10.93
N SER A 69 5.05 -11.92 10.91
CA SER A 69 5.02 -13.18 10.17
C SER A 69 3.91 -14.15 10.61
N ASN A 70 3.44 -14.06 11.85
CA ASN A 70 2.45 -14.98 12.42
C ASN A 70 1.17 -14.30 12.95
N ARG A 71 1.04 -12.99 12.78
CA ARG A 71 -0.14 -12.22 13.20
C ARG A 71 -0.18 -10.83 12.59
N ILE A 72 -1.36 -10.24 12.54
CA ILE A 72 -1.55 -8.80 12.36
C ILE A 72 -2.08 -8.24 13.67
N ALA A 73 -1.34 -7.33 14.29
CA ALA A 73 -1.71 -6.71 15.55
C ALA A 73 -2.34 -5.33 15.32
N MET A 74 -3.46 -5.07 15.99
CA MET A 74 -4.10 -3.76 16.00
C MET A 74 -3.74 -3.07 17.31
N ILE A 75 -3.05 -1.94 17.20
CA ILE A 75 -2.46 -1.21 18.32
C ILE A 75 -3.16 0.14 18.44
N ASP A 76 -3.59 0.49 19.64
CA ASP A 76 -4.02 1.84 19.97
C ASP A 76 -2.78 2.71 20.25
N PRO A 77 -2.48 3.72 19.41
CA PRO A 77 -1.28 4.55 19.59
C PRO A 77 -1.36 5.52 20.77
N GLU A 78 -2.56 5.82 21.31
CA GLU A 78 -2.69 6.66 22.50
C GLU A 78 -2.21 5.91 23.75
N THR A 79 -2.53 4.61 23.83
CA THR A 79 -2.24 3.77 25.01
C THR A 79 -1.03 2.87 24.84
N GLY A 80 -0.61 2.60 23.59
CA GLY A 80 0.42 1.61 23.27
C GLY A 80 -0.02 0.17 23.50
N GLU A 81 -1.33 -0.09 23.61
CA GLU A 81 -1.86 -1.43 23.84
C GLU A 81 -2.27 -2.11 22.53
N VAL A 82 -1.97 -3.41 22.42
CA VAL A 82 -2.60 -4.26 21.40
C VAL A 82 -4.06 -4.47 21.81
N VAL A 83 -4.99 -3.91 21.03
CA VAL A 83 -6.43 -4.01 21.30
C VAL A 83 -7.07 -5.22 20.64
N ASP A 84 -6.42 -5.79 19.61
CA ASP A 84 -6.89 -6.96 18.87
C ASP A 84 -5.77 -7.58 18.02
N ASP A 85 -5.99 -8.82 17.55
CA ASP A 85 -5.08 -9.49 16.63
C ASP A 85 -5.77 -10.48 15.70
N ILE A 86 -5.31 -10.50 14.45
CA ILE A 86 -5.66 -11.54 13.47
C ILE A 86 -4.54 -12.56 13.46
N THR A 87 -4.87 -13.82 13.76
CA THR A 87 -3.94 -14.96 13.70
C THR A 87 -4.43 -16.08 12.79
N ASP A 88 -5.74 -16.14 12.54
CA ASP A 88 -6.32 -17.15 11.66
C ASP A 88 -5.83 -16.96 10.22
N SER A 89 -5.35 -18.05 9.61
CA SER A 89 -4.82 -18.07 8.23
C SER A 89 -3.54 -17.26 8.01
N ILE A 90 -2.77 -16.97 9.07
CA ILE A 90 -1.44 -16.37 9.01
C ILE A 90 -0.43 -17.40 9.53
N ASP A 91 0.52 -17.80 8.68
CA ASP A 91 1.51 -18.83 9.01
C ASP A 91 2.84 -18.55 8.28
N GLU A 92 3.77 -17.91 8.98
CA GLU A 92 5.09 -17.52 8.45
C GLU A 92 4.99 -16.64 7.18
N ASN A 93 4.02 -15.73 7.17
CA ASN A 93 3.75 -14.78 6.08
C ASN A 93 4.90 -13.78 5.88
N GLU A 94 5.14 -13.39 4.63
CA GLU A 94 6.10 -12.36 4.21
C GLU A 94 5.35 -11.17 3.61
N TRP A 95 5.09 -10.16 4.45
CA TRP A 95 4.38 -8.94 4.05
C TRP A 95 5.28 -7.98 3.27
N SER A 96 4.72 -7.17 2.37
CA SER A 96 5.51 -6.17 1.63
C SER A 96 4.87 -4.79 1.54
N ALA A 97 3.74 -4.65 0.85
CA ALA A 97 2.98 -3.42 0.79
C ALA A 97 1.60 -3.60 1.42
N VAL A 98 1.11 -2.49 1.98
CA VAL A 98 -0.22 -2.38 2.59
C VAL A 98 -0.84 -1.07 2.14
N VAL A 99 -2.12 -1.10 1.79
CA VAL A 99 -2.90 0.09 1.42
C VAL A 99 -4.26 0.05 2.11
N ILE A 100 -4.78 1.22 2.46
CA ILE A 100 -6.12 1.41 2.98
C ILE A 100 -7.00 2.04 1.90
N THR A 101 -8.27 1.64 1.86
CA THR A 101 -9.26 2.26 0.98
C THR A 101 -9.62 3.67 1.45
N HIS A 102 -10.05 4.56 0.54
CA HIS A 102 -10.34 5.95 0.91
C HIS A 102 -11.44 6.13 1.96
N ASP A 103 -12.38 5.18 2.02
CA ASP A 103 -13.45 5.12 3.02
C ASP A 103 -13.03 4.42 4.32
N HIS A 104 -11.75 4.05 4.42
CA HIS A 104 -11.12 3.31 5.52
C HIS A 104 -11.76 1.95 5.83
N SER A 105 -12.64 1.42 4.98
CA SER A 105 -13.42 0.20 5.25
C SER A 105 -12.63 -1.10 5.06
N GLN A 106 -11.56 -1.07 4.24
CA GLN A 106 -10.76 -2.24 3.94
C GLN A 106 -9.26 -1.91 3.92
N VAL A 107 -8.46 -2.88 4.36
CA VAL A 107 -7.02 -2.90 4.18
C VAL A 107 -6.66 -4.03 3.23
N PHE A 108 -5.80 -3.74 2.26
CA PHE A 108 -5.21 -4.73 1.38
C PHE A 108 -3.73 -4.86 1.73
N ALA A 109 -3.27 -6.09 1.96
CA ALA A 109 -1.88 -6.43 2.29
C ALA A 109 -1.33 -7.47 1.31
N ILE A 110 -0.14 -7.27 0.74
CA ILE A 110 0.51 -8.30 -0.08
C ILE A 110 1.11 -9.33 0.85
N GLU A 111 0.67 -10.58 0.67
CA GLU A 111 1.43 -11.74 1.11
C GLU A 111 2.32 -12.25 -0.02
N GLN A 112 3.61 -11.93 0.09
CA GLN A 112 4.57 -12.10 -1.00
C GLN A 112 4.88 -13.57 -1.29
N SER A 113 5.02 -14.40 -0.25
CA SER A 113 5.45 -15.80 -0.41
C SER A 113 4.40 -16.64 -1.16
N LEU A 114 3.13 -16.26 -1.03
CA LEU A 114 2.00 -16.92 -1.70
C LEU A 114 1.54 -16.21 -2.98
N SER A 115 2.08 -15.02 -3.29
CA SER A 115 1.60 -14.19 -4.39
C SER A 115 0.11 -13.85 -4.27
N GLN A 116 -0.29 -13.37 -3.09
CA GLN A 116 -1.68 -13.06 -2.78
C GLN A 116 -1.85 -11.65 -2.22
N ALA A 117 -3.02 -11.05 -2.48
CA ALA A 117 -3.52 -9.91 -1.72
C ALA A 117 -4.49 -10.41 -0.64
N VAL A 118 -4.23 -10.05 0.61
CA VAL A 118 -5.09 -10.33 1.77
C VAL A 118 -5.96 -9.11 2.04
N VAL A 119 -7.27 -9.31 2.13
CA VAL A 119 -8.26 -8.24 2.34
C VAL A 119 -8.79 -8.33 3.75
N ILE A 120 -8.64 -7.25 4.51
CA ILE A 120 -9.02 -7.16 5.91
C ILE A 120 -10.12 -6.11 6.04
N ASN A 121 -11.23 -6.51 6.67
CA ASN A 121 -12.31 -5.60 7.02
C ASN A 121 -11.95 -4.79 8.25
N THR A 122 -12.03 -3.46 8.19
CA THR A 122 -11.67 -2.61 9.34
C THR A 122 -12.80 -2.45 10.34
N GLU A 123 -14.05 -2.70 9.93
CA GLU A 123 -15.20 -2.67 10.83
C GLU A 123 -15.22 -3.90 11.74
N THR A 124 -14.94 -5.08 11.18
CA THR A 124 -15.00 -6.36 11.90
C THR A 124 -13.64 -6.94 12.28
N ARG A 125 -12.55 -6.39 11.74
CA ARG A 125 -11.16 -6.78 12.03
C ARG A 125 -10.84 -8.24 11.67
N VAL A 126 -11.42 -8.74 10.60
CA VAL A 126 -11.17 -10.11 10.09
C VAL A 126 -10.68 -10.08 8.64
N ILE A 127 -10.05 -11.16 8.21
CA ILE A 127 -9.74 -11.38 6.79
C ILE A 127 -11.03 -11.76 6.06
N ASP A 128 -11.46 -10.93 5.12
CA ASP A 128 -12.63 -11.16 4.26
C ASP A 128 -12.28 -12.07 3.08
N ALA A 129 -11.08 -11.90 2.51
CA ALA A 129 -10.64 -12.67 1.33
C ALA A 129 -9.13 -12.75 1.21
N THR A 130 -8.68 -13.74 0.43
CA THR A 130 -7.34 -13.80 -0.17
C THR A 130 -7.50 -13.94 -1.68
N ILE A 131 -6.72 -13.16 -2.43
CA ILE A 131 -6.87 -13.00 -3.89
C ILE A 131 -5.54 -13.34 -4.54
N ASP A 132 -5.52 -14.33 -5.43
CA ASP A 132 -4.33 -14.67 -6.20
C ASP A 132 -3.95 -13.52 -7.14
N ILE A 133 -2.69 -13.09 -7.09
CA ILE A 133 -2.10 -12.06 -7.95
C ILE A 133 -0.82 -12.59 -8.62
N GLY A 134 -0.16 -11.75 -9.40
CA GLY A 134 1.06 -12.13 -10.11
C GLY A 134 2.23 -12.45 -9.18
N PRO A 135 3.21 -13.24 -9.67
CA PRO A 135 4.37 -13.65 -8.89
C PRO A 135 5.24 -12.47 -8.46
N SER A 136 5.95 -12.64 -7.35
CA SER A 136 6.81 -11.60 -6.76
C SER A 136 6.12 -10.23 -6.64
N PRO A 137 4.94 -10.16 -5.98
CA PRO A 137 4.28 -8.89 -5.77
C PRO A 137 5.04 -8.06 -4.74
N VAL A 138 5.12 -6.74 -4.94
CA VAL A 138 5.88 -5.84 -4.05
C VAL A 138 5.14 -4.58 -3.66
N HIS A 139 4.34 -3.99 -4.54
CA HIS A 139 3.64 -2.73 -4.28
C HIS A 139 2.15 -2.85 -4.49
N MET A 140 1.39 -2.02 -3.76
CA MET A 140 -0.04 -1.81 -4.00
C MET A 140 -0.36 -0.33 -4.06
N TYR A 141 -1.46 -0.03 -4.75
CA TYR A 141 -1.98 1.31 -4.99
C TYR A 141 -3.51 1.28 -4.93
N HIS A 142 -4.14 2.40 -4.57
CA HIS A 142 -5.59 2.55 -4.60
C HIS A 142 -5.98 3.72 -5.52
N PRO A 143 -5.70 3.64 -6.84
CA PRO A 143 -5.83 4.79 -7.73
C PRO A 143 -7.28 5.19 -8.03
N LYS A 144 -8.24 4.32 -7.72
CA LYS A 144 -9.67 4.53 -7.97
C LYS A 144 -10.49 4.08 -6.77
N PRO A 145 -11.63 4.73 -6.47
CA PRO A 145 -12.47 4.37 -5.33
C PRO A 145 -12.89 2.90 -5.26
N ASN A 146 -13.07 2.21 -6.38
CA ASN A 146 -13.52 0.82 -6.43
C ASN A 146 -12.40 -0.19 -6.72
N GLU A 147 -11.14 0.22 -6.86
CA GLU A 147 -10.07 -0.66 -7.33
C GLU A 147 -8.81 -0.58 -6.48
N VAL A 148 -8.15 -1.71 -6.27
CA VAL A 148 -6.80 -1.80 -5.70
C VAL A 148 -5.89 -2.47 -6.71
N TRP A 149 -4.72 -1.90 -6.95
CA TRP A 149 -3.80 -2.33 -7.98
C TRP A 149 -2.54 -2.91 -7.34
N ALA A 150 -2.26 -4.20 -7.56
CA ALA A 150 -1.07 -4.87 -7.04
C ALA A 150 -0.03 -5.08 -8.14
N HIS A 151 1.20 -4.63 -7.92
CA HIS A 151 2.29 -4.75 -8.88
C HIS A 151 3.04 -6.08 -8.72
N SER A 152 3.21 -6.81 -9.83
CA SER A 152 4.05 -8.02 -9.93
C SER A 152 5.38 -7.68 -10.58
N ASP A 153 6.48 -7.79 -9.83
CA ASP A 153 7.83 -7.49 -10.35
C ASP A 153 8.28 -8.52 -11.39
N ALA A 154 7.84 -9.77 -11.26
CA ALA A 154 8.19 -10.83 -12.19
C ALA A 154 7.45 -10.74 -13.53
N GLU A 155 6.45 -9.85 -13.65
CA GLU A 155 5.70 -9.64 -14.89
C GLU A 155 5.71 -8.17 -15.35
N GLY A 156 6.22 -7.24 -14.51
CA GLY A 156 6.22 -5.81 -14.81
C GLY A 156 4.82 -5.26 -15.09
N ALA A 157 3.82 -5.72 -14.33
CA ALA A 157 2.41 -5.47 -14.58
C ALA A 157 1.60 -5.26 -13.28
N PHE A 158 0.50 -4.53 -13.39
CA PHE A 158 -0.46 -4.32 -12.30
C PHE A 158 -1.67 -5.23 -12.45
N TYR A 159 -2.00 -5.93 -11.38
CA TYR A 159 -3.22 -6.70 -11.21
C TYR A 159 -4.29 -5.78 -10.61
N VAL A 160 -5.36 -5.52 -11.38
CA VAL A 160 -6.46 -4.65 -10.96
C VAL A 160 -7.49 -5.49 -10.22
N ILE A 161 -7.66 -5.23 -8.94
CA ILE A 161 -8.59 -5.92 -8.05
C ILE A 161 -9.81 -5.03 -7.84
N ASP A 162 -11.00 -5.53 -8.14
CA ASP A 162 -12.25 -4.86 -7.77
C ASP A 162 -12.57 -5.10 -6.30
N ARG A 163 -12.85 -4.01 -5.58
CA ARG A 163 -13.04 -4.00 -4.12
C ARG A 163 -14.34 -4.65 -3.65
N ASP A 164 -15.36 -4.65 -4.49
CA ASP A 164 -16.69 -5.16 -4.13
C ASP A 164 -16.77 -6.68 -4.37
N THR A 165 -16.19 -7.14 -5.47
CA THR A 165 -16.17 -8.54 -5.88
C THR A 165 -14.97 -9.32 -5.33
N LEU A 166 -13.92 -8.61 -4.88
CA LEU A 166 -12.68 -9.17 -4.34
C LEU A 166 -12.02 -10.14 -5.33
N ALA A 167 -11.94 -9.72 -6.59
CA ALA A 167 -11.35 -10.50 -7.67
C ALA A 167 -10.52 -9.62 -8.61
N VAL A 168 -9.51 -10.23 -9.24
CA VAL A 168 -8.75 -9.58 -10.31
C VAL A 168 -9.64 -9.46 -11.55
N GLU A 169 -9.85 -8.24 -12.03
CA GLU A 169 -10.66 -7.96 -13.23
C GLU A 169 -9.81 -7.93 -14.50
N THR A 170 -8.61 -7.34 -14.41
CA THR A 170 -7.71 -7.17 -15.54
C THR A 170 -6.26 -7.04 -15.08
N ILE A 171 -5.33 -7.11 -16.04
CA ILE A 171 -3.89 -6.93 -15.83
C ILE A 171 -3.41 -5.83 -16.80
N VAL A 172 -2.67 -4.86 -16.27
CA VAL A 172 -2.14 -3.71 -17.03
C VAL A 172 -0.62 -3.81 -17.10
N GLU A 173 -0.08 -3.91 -18.31
CA GLU A 173 1.36 -3.90 -18.53
C GLU A 173 1.95 -2.52 -18.18
N ALA A 174 2.94 -2.51 -17.28
CA ALA A 174 3.53 -1.28 -16.74
C ALA A 174 4.88 -0.92 -17.38
N GLY A 175 5.62 -1.90 -17.93
CA GLY A 175 6.97 -1.72 -18.47
C GLY A 175 7.12 -2.02 -19.96
N LEU A 176 8.33 -1.87 -20.51
CA LEU A 176 8.63 -2.15 -21.93
C LEU A 176 8.84 -3.65 -22.21
N ASP A 177 9.50 -4.39 -21.31
CA ASP A 177 10.00 -5.75 -21.56
C ASP A 177 9.49 -6.84 -20.59
N GLY A 178 8.34 -6.62 -19.93
CA GLY A 178 7.57 -7.69 -19.25
C GLY A 178 8.14 -8.24 -17.94
N GLU A 179 9.14 -7.59 -17.34
CA GLU A 179 9.63 -7.83 -15.97
C GLU A 179 10.15 -6.49 -15.40
N GLY A 180 10.21 -6.38 -14.08
CA GLY A 180 10.92 -5.32 -13.38
C GLY A 180 10.11 -4.67 -12.27
N HIS A 181 10.81 -4.21 -11.24
CA HIS A 181 10.23 -3.53 -10.09
C HIS A 181 9.62 -2.19 -10.50
N GLY A 182 8.29 -2.10 -10.44
CA GLY A 182 7.53 -0.96 -10.93
C GLY A 182 6.76 -0.25 -9.84
N LYS A 183 6.48 1.04 -10.06
CA LYS A 183 5.71 1.89 -9.13
C LYS A 183 4.71 2.76 -9.89
N LEU A 184 3.49 2.90 -9.37
CA LEU A 184 2.42 3.71 -10.00
C LEU A 184 2.22 5.07 -9.31
N LEU A 185 2.57 6.16 -9.97
CA LEU A 185 2.21 7.51 -9.54
C LEU A 185 0.80 7.82 -10.06
N HIS A 186 -0.17 7.90 -9.16
CA HIS A 186 -1.48 8.47 -9.44
C HIS A 186 -1.61 9.82 -8.71
N HIS A 187 -2.67 10.57 -8.99
CA HIS A 187 -3.13 11.75 -8.24
C HIS A 187 -4.53 12.12 -8.75
N GLU A 188 -5.38 12.73 -7.92
CA GLU A 188 -6.70 13.20 -8.38
C GLU A 188 -6.59 14.26 -9.49
N ASP A 189 -5.52 15.06 -9.48
CA ASP A 189 -5.23 16.06 -10.53
C ASP A 189 -4.94 15.45 -11.90
N PHE A 190 -4.55 14.16 -11.94
CA PHE A 190 -4.30 13.47 -13.21
C PHE A 190 -5.58 12.93 -13.85
N GLY A 191 -6.69 12.89 -13.10
CA GLY A 191 -7.93 12.24 -13.53
C GLY A 191 -7.69 10.76 -13.81
N GLU A 192 -7.96 10.33 -15.05
CA GLU A 192 -7.78 8.93 -15.48
C GLU A 192 -6.34 8.62 -15.93
N LYS A 193 -5.40 9.56 -15.77
CA LYS A 193 -3.98 9.34 -16.09
C LYS A 193 -3.21 8.91 -14.85
N ALA A 194 -2.25 8.01 -15.03
CA ALA A 194 -1.21 7.71 -14.05
C ALA A 194 0.13 7.53 -14.75
N TYR A 195 1.22 7.54 -13.99
CA TYR A 195 2.56 7.29 -14.49
C TYR A 195 3.17 6.08 -13.80
N ALA A 196 3.53 5.05 -14.57
CA ALA A 196 4.25 3.89 -14.06
C ALA A 196 5.76 4.04 -14.29
N GLY A 197 6.55 3.82 -13.25
CA GLY A 197 7.98 3.58 -13.35
C GLY A 197 8.30 2.09 -13.37
N ASN A 198 9.50 1.73 -13.84
CA ASN A 198 10.08 0.40 -13.79
C ASN A 198 11.62 0.51 -13.73
N VAL A 199 12.27 -0.25 -12.83
CA VAL A 199 13.74 -0.25 -12.65
C VAL A 199 14.52 -0.74 -13.87
N ASN A 200 13.85 -1.33 -14.86
CA ASN A 200 14.44 -1.77 -16.11
C ASN A 200 14.25 -0.75 -17.25
N ASP A 201 13.38 0.26 -17.06
CA ASP A 201 12.95 1.17 -18.12
C ASP A 201 13.45 2.60 -17.86
N PRO A 202 14.16 3.22 -18.82
CA PRO A 202 14.63 4.60 -18.71
C PRO A 202 13.50 5.59 -19.07
N ALA A 203 12.31 5.39 -18.49
CA ALA A 203 11.11 6.14 -18.81
C ALA A 203 10.11 6.16 -17.65
N ALA A 204 9.18 7.12 -17.72
CA ALA A 204 7.88 7.04 -17.06
C ALA A 204 6.81 6.69 -18.09
N HIS A 205 6.01 5.67 -17.82
CA HIS A 205 4.98 5.14 -18.71
C HIS A 205 3.62 5.75 -18.38
N ILE A 206 2.94 6.32 -19.37
CA ILE A 206 1.61 6.89 -19.18
C ILE A 206 0.60 5.75 -19.21
N ILE A 207 -0.15 5.58 -18.13
CA ILE A 207 -1.20 4.59 -17.96
C ILE A 207 -2.55 5.29 -18.01
N ASP A 208 -3.44 4.80 -18.86
CA ASP A 208 -4.85 5.17 -18.85
C ASP A 208 -5.60 4.22 -17.91
N LEU A 209 -6.08 4.77 -16.79
CA LEU A 209 -6.76 4.03 -15.74
C LEU A 209 -8.17 3.61 -16.17
N GLU A 210 -8.81 4.28 -17.13
CA GLU A 210 -10.14 3.90 -17.65
C GLU A 210 -10.03 2.81 -18.72
N ALA A 211 -9.04 2.91 -19.60
CA ALA A 211 -8.79 1.95 -20.66
C ALA A 211 -7.97 0.72 -20.19
N TYR A 212 -7.36 0.79 -19.01
CA TYR A 212 -6.48 -0.24 -18.44
C TYR A 212 -5.30 -0.59 -19.36
N GLU A 213 -4.66 0.41 -19.96
CA GLU A 213 -3.53 0.21 -20.85
C GLU A 213 -2.47 1.30 -20.72
N ARG A 214 -1.23 0.94 -21.05
CA ARG A 214 -0.17 1.93 -21.26
C ARG A 214 -0.35 2.59 -22.63
N THR A 215 -0.57 3.90 -22.61
CA THR A 215 -0.86 4.68 -23.82
C THR A 215 0.37 5.36 -24.42
N ASP A 216 1.35 5.74 -23.60
CA ASP A 216 2.59 6.37 -24.05
C ASP A 216 3.76 6.17 -23.05
N SER A 217 4.93 6.74 -23.35
CA SER A 217 6.10 6.73 -22.48
C SER A 217 6.99 7.96 -22.67
N ILE A 218 7.33 8.61 -21.57
CA ILE A 218 8.25 9.75 -21.51
C ILE A 218 9.65 9.21 -21.27
N SER A 219 10.52 9.28 -22.29
CA SER A 219 11.88 8.73 -22.22
C SER A 219 12.87 9.72 -21.59
N PHE A 220 13.67 9.23 -20.65
CA PHE A 220 14.78 9.97 -20.01
C PHE A 220 16.14 9.66 -20.63
N GLY A 221 16.17 8.91 -21.73
CA GLY A 221 17.38 8.45 -22.40
C GLY A 221 17.36 6.97 -22.73
N LYS A 222 18.55 6.38 -22.84
CA LYS A 222 18.74 4.99 -23.29
C LYS A 222 19.08 4.00 -22.18
N ASP A 223 19.57 4.50 -21.06
CA ASP A 223 20.14 3.70 -19.97
C ASP A 223 19.50 4.12 -18.65
N GLY A 224 19.55 3.20 -17.68
CA GLY A 224 18.99 3.36 -16.34
C GLY A 224 17.57 2.80 -16.22
N GLY A 225 17.01 2.97 -15.02
CA GLY A 225 15.64 2.61 -14.68
C GLY A 225 14.99 3.71 -13.86
N THR A 226 13.74 3.52 -13.47
CA THR A 226 13.07 4.37 -12.49
C THR A 226 12.72 3.60 -11.22
N HIS A 227 12.70 4.27 -10.07
CA HIS A 227 12.37 3.60 -8.81
C HIS A 227 11.49 4.45 -7.89
N TYR A 228 12.02 5.41 -7.12
CA TYR A 228 11.18 6.33 -6.34
C TYR A 228 10.46 7.34 -7.22
N LYS A 229 9.36 7.87 -6.67
CA LYS A 229 8.48 8.79 -7.37
C LYS A 229 7.82 9.78 -6.41
N ALA A 230 7.47 10.96 -6.89
CA ALA A 230 6.67 11.95 -6.17
C ALA A 230 5.90 12.85 -7.14
N TYR A 231 4.90 13.56 -6.63
CA TYR A 231 4.17 14.60 -7.35
C TYR A 231 4.03 15.82 -6.44
N THR A 232 4.16 17.01 -7.00
CA THR A 232 3.97 18.29 -6.31
C THR A 232 2.81 19.04 -6.98
N PRO A 233 1.60 19.04 -6.39
CA PRO A 233 0.40 19.60 -7.02
C PRO A 233 0.54 21.07 -7.41
N GLU A 234 1.16 21.89 -6.56
CA GLU A 234 1.25 23.34 -6.79
C GLU A 234 2.12 23.70 -8.01
N SER A 235 3.21 22.97 -8.27
CA SER A 235 4.03 23.17 -9.48
C SER A 235 3.61 22.30 -10.66
N GLY A 236 2.74 21.30 -10.47
CA GLY A 236 2.34 20.38 -11.52
C GLY A 236 3.45 19.43 -11.97
N HIS A 237 4.49 19.22 -11.17
CA HIS A 237 5.65 18.39 -11.51
C HIS A 237 5.59 17.00 -10.90
N ALA A 238 5.87 15.99 -11.72
CA ALA A 238 6.12 14.62 -11.30
C ALA A 238 7.62 14.33 -11.30
N TYR A 239 8.10 13.64 -10.28
CA TYR A 239 9.50 13.32 -10.07
C TYR A 239 9.70 11.82 -10.14
N PHE A 240 10.74 11.37 -10.85
CA PHE A 240 11.13 9.97 -10.94
C PHE A 240 12.62 9.83 -10.67
N GLU A 241 12.97 9.14 -9.57
CA GLU A 241 14.34 8.75 -9.32
C GLU A 241 14.83 7.86 -10.46
N ARG A 242 15.97 8.21 -11.04
CA ARG A 242 16.68 7.43 -12.05
C ARG A 242 17.71 6.52 -11.37
N SER A 243 17.36 5.24 -11.29
CA SER A 243 18.13 4.23 -10.57
C SER A 243 19.30 3.66 -11.41
N GLY A 244 20.11 2.80 -10.78
CA GLY A 244 21.30 2.21 -11.40
C GLY A 244 22.49 3.15 -11.32
N ASP A 245 23.26 3.27 -12.40
CA ASP A 245 24.46 4.14 -12.44
C ASP A 245 24.13 5.61 -12.77
N ILE A 246 22.86 5.96 -12.95
CA ILE A 246 22.44 7.32 -13.34
C ILE A 246 22.41 8.27 -12.13
N GLN A 247 21.76 7.87 -11.03
CA GLN A 247 21.75 8.60 -9.75
C GLN A 247 21.31 10.07 -9.89
N THR A 248 20.20 10.30 -10.61
CA THR A 248 19.55 11.61 -10.76
C THR A 248 18.04 11.47 -10.55
N THR A 249 17.29 12.57 -10.59
CA THR A 249 15.82 12.57 -10.55
C THR A 249 15.30 13.31 -11.77
N ALA A 250 14.50 12.64 -12.59
CA ALA A 250 13.82 13.25 -13.72
C ALA A 250 12.60 14.04 -13.25
N VAL A 251 12.38 15.21 -13.84
CA VAL A 251 11.22 16.08 -13.60
C VAL A 251 10.36 16.12 -14.85
N ILE A 252 9.09 15.77 -14.69
CA ILE A 252 8.07 15.78 -15.74
C ILE A 252 7.05 16.89 -15.45
N ASP A 253 6.78 17.71 -16.45
CA ASP A 253 5.59 18.58 -16.46
C ASP A 253 4.36 17.72 -16.79
N THR A 254 3.42 17.64 -15.84
CA THR A 254 2.26 16.74 -15.96
C THR A 254 1.12 17.30 -16.81
N GLU A 255 1.14 18.60 -17.15
CA GLU A 255 0.20 19.21 -18.08
C GLU A 255 0.57 18.86 -19.52
N THR A 256 1.86 18.85 -19.83
CA THR A 256 2.39 18.64 -21.18
C THR A 256 2.92 17.23 -21.44
N ASP A 257 3.11 16.43 -20.39
CA ASP A 257 3.74 15.11 -20.44
C ASP A 257 5.17 15.17 -21.00
N GLU A 258 5.93 16.22 -20.66
CA GLU A 258 7.30 16.44 -21.12
C GLU A 258 8.31 16.31 -19.99
N PHE A 259 9.47 15.70 -20.29
CA PHE A 259 10.65 15.72 -19.43
C PHE A 259 11.31 17.11 -19.49
N VAL A 260 11.20 17.89 -18.42
CA VAL A 260 11.54 19.32 -18.40
C VAL A 260 12.84 19.65 -17.66
N ASP A 261 13.23 18.84 -16.68
CA ASP A 261 14.45 19.06 -15.90
C ASP A 261 15.02 17.78 -15.28
N GLU A 262 16.29 17.82 -14.85
CA GLU A 262 16.97 16.73 -14.15
C GLU A 262 17.71 17.24 -12.92
N LEU A 263 17.29 16.76 -11.74
CA LEU A 263 17.95 17.06 -10.48
C LEU A 263 19.17 16.15 -10.28
N PRO A 264 20.30 16.66 -9.76
CA PRO A 264 21.53 15.90 -9.60
C PRO A 264 21.53 14.97 -8.36
N TYR A 265 20.36 14.52 -7.93
CA TYR A 265 20.12 13.76 -6.69
C TYR A 265 19.21 12.57 -6.96
N ALA A 266 19.36 11.50 -6.19
CA ALA A 266 18.51 10.32 -6.30
C ALA A 266 18.14 9.78 -4.92
N GLY A 267 16.89 9.35 -4.77
CA GLY A 267 16.47 8.61 -3.59
C GLY A 267 15.00 8.77 -3.25
N ALA A 268 14.65 8.36 -2.03
CA ALA A 268 13.27 8.34 -1.58
C ALA A 268 12.73 9.75 -1.43
N MET A 269 11.52 9.98 -1.93
CA MET A 269 10.88 11.29 -1.93
C MET A 269 9.59 11.29 -1.10
N SER A 270 9.30 12.40 -0.43
CA SER A 270 8.07 12.59 0.35
C SER A 270 7.68 14.06 0.41
N LEU A 271 6.40 14.34 0.22
CA LEU A 271 5.84 15.70 0.24
C LEU A 271 5.45 16.12 1.67
N SER A 272 5.57 17.41 1.98
CA SER A 272 5.05 17.99 3.22
C SER A 272 3.52 17.99 3.26
N PRO A 273 2.89 17.99 4.45
CA PRO A 273 1.43 18.05 4.59
C PRO A 273 0.77 19.24 3.90
N ASP A 274 1.47 20.37 3.85
CA ASP A 274 1.01 21.59 3.19
C ASP A 274 1.49 21.70 1.73
N GLU A 275 2.12 20.65 1.20
CA GLU A 275 2.59 20.53 -0.18
C GLU A 275 3.64 21.55 -0.61
N SER A 276 4.16 22.33 0.34
CA SER A 276 5.13 23.41 0.08
C SER A 276 6.57 22.91 -0.08
N VAL A 277 6.87 21.72 0.42
CA VAL A 277 8.22 21.15 0.46
C VAL A 277 8.22 19.70 -0.02
N LEU A 278 9.17 19.39 -0.90
CA LEU A 278 9.53 18.02 -1.28
C LEU A 278 10.84 17.62 -0.59
N GLY A 279 10.78 16.62 0.29
CA GLY A 279 11.98 15.99 0.84
C GLY A 279 12.50 14.90 -0.09
N LEU A 280 13.82 14.86 -0.30
CA LEU A 280 14.52 13.84 -1.08
C LEU A 280 15.70 13.28 -0.25
N LEU A 281 15.66 11.99 0.05
CA LEU A 281 16.70 11.27 0.80
C LEU A 281 17.80 10.75 -0.13
N ASP A 282 18.86 11.54 -0.29
CA ASP A 282 20.01 11.30 -1.17
C ASP A 282 21.26 10.95 -0.35
N GLU A 283 21.76 9.72 -0.47
CA GLU A 283 23.00 9.23 0.17
C GLU A 283 23.22 9.69 1.63
N GLY A 284 22.21 9.51 2.50
CA GLY A 284 22.32 9.91 3.91
C GLY A 284 22.02 11.39 4.18
N THR A 285 21.53 12.13 3.20
CA THR A 285 21.15 13.54 3.33
C THR A 285 19.67 13.71 3.01
N LEU A 286 18.92 14.36 3.90
CA LEU A 286 17.58 14.87 3.57
C LEU A 286 17.75 16.23 2.88
N ARG A 287 17.47 16.28 1.59
CA ARG A 287 17.37 17.52 0.81
C ARG A 287 15.95 18.03 0.86
N ILE A 288 15.80 19.33 1.07
CA ILE A 288 14.51 20.01 1.21
C ILE A 288 14.37 20.91 -0.01
N LEU A 289 13.46 20.57 -0.91
CA LEU A 289 13.21 21.28 -2.16
C LEU A 289 11.90 22.07 -2.08
N ASP A 290 11.85 23.22 -2.75
CA ASP A 290 10.62 23.99 -2.97
C ASP A 290 9.70 23.21 -3.91
N ALA A 291 8.53 22.79 -3.42
CA ALA A 291 7.54 22.05 -4.19
C ALA A 291 6.52 22.95 -4.90
N THR A 292 6.54 24.26 -4.62
CA THR A 292 5.58 25.24 -5.15
C THR A 292 6.04 25.89 -6.45
N SER A 293 7.31 25.70 -6.79
CA SER A 293 7.98 26.32 -7.93
C SER A 293 8.37 25.28 -8.97
N GLU A 294 8.23 25.63 -10.25
CA GLU A 294 8.69 24.80 -11.37
C GLU A 294 10.21 24.54 -11.31
N GLU A 295 10.98 25.42 -10.68
CA GLU A 295 12.45 25.30 -10.60
C GLU A 295 12.93 24.26 -9.57
N SER A 296 12.06 23.71 -8.72
CA SER A 296 12.41 22.68 -7.72
C SER A 296 13.66 22.99 -6.89
N THR A 297 13.83 24.25 -6.49
CA THR A 297 15.09 24.75 -5.90
C THR A 297 15.33 24.12 -4.53
N GLU A 298 16.58 23.70 -4.26
CA GLU A 298 16.99 23.26 -2.92
C GLU A 298 16.98 24.44 -1.94
N LEU A 299 16.12 24.33 -0.93
CA LEU A 299 15.98 25.28 0.17
C LEU A 299 17.01 25.03 1.26
N ASP A 300 17.24 23.75 1.59
CA ASP A 300 18.22 23.31 2.59
C ASP A 300 18.59 21.83 2.43
N SER A 301 19.59 21.38 3.19
CA SER A 301 19.98 19.98 3.26
C SER A 301 20.53 19.62 4.65
N VAL A 302 20.14 18.46 5.17
CA VAL A 302 20.53 17.99 6.50
C VAL A 302 21.15 16.59 6.38
N SER A 303 22.42 16.46 6.78
CA SER A 303 23.09 15.16 6.84
C SER A 303 22.62 14.34 8.03
N ILE A 304 22.36 13.06 7.80
CA ILE A 304 21.82 12.11 8.76
C ILE A 304 22.82 10.97 8.92
N ASP A 305 23.17 10.66 10.16
CA ASP A 305 24.00 9.49 10.44
C ASP A 305 23.20 8.21 10.19
N GLY A 306 23.78 7.28 9.41
CA GLY A 306 23.19 5.99 9.06
C GLY A 306 22.66 5.92 7.63
N ILE A 307 21.74 4.99 7.39
CA ILE A 307 21.10 4.76 6.09
C ILE A 307 19.61 5.11 6.21
N PRO A 308 19.20 6.32 5.81
CA PRO A 308 17.78 6.71 5.79
C PRO A 308 16.95 5.80 4.92
N ALA A 309 15.84 5.32 5.47
CA ALA A 309 14.87 4.47 4.76
C ALA A 309 13.68 5.29 4.27
N VAL A 310 13.17 6.17 5.13
CA VAL A 310 11.94 6.92 4.90
C VAL A 310 11.94 8.22 5.70
N ALA A 311 11.45 9.28 5.07
CA ALA A 311 11.13 10.54 5.72
C ALA A 311 9.62 10.78 5.69
N ARG A 312 9.08 11.30 6.79
CA ARG A 312 7.70 11.79 6.88
C ARG A 312 7.69 13.17 7.49
N PHE A 313 7.07 14.10 6.78
CA PHE A 313 6.90 15.47 7.23
C PHE A 313 5.64 15.59 8.10
N PHE A 314 5.70 16.51 9.06
CA PHE A 314 4.61 16.79 9.98
C PHE A 314 4.70 18.23 10.47
N THR A 315 3.55 18.81 10.80
CA THR A 315 3.45 20.21 11.24
C THR A 315 3.17 20.27 12.73
N LEU A 316 3.95 21.08 13.44
CA LEU A 316 3.69 21.49 14.82
C LEU A 316 3.37 22.99 14.85
N ASP A 317 2.90 23.50 16.00
CA ASP A 317 2.68 24.94 16.21
C ASP A 317 3.94 25.79 15.93
N GLU A 318 5.12 25.20 16.12
CA GLU A 318 6.43 25.83 15.92
C GLU A 318 6.88 25.86 14.45
N GLY A 319 6.34 24.99 13.59
CA GLY A 319 6.73 24.91 12.18
C GLY A 319 6.65 23.50 11.59
N LEU A 320 7.28 23.33 10.43
CA LEU A 320 7.38 22.06 9.71
C LEU A 320 8.61 21.27 10.17
N TYR A 321 8.42 19.96 10.35
CA TYR A 321 9.45 19.03 10.78
C TYR A 321 9.44 17.78 9.90
N ALA A 322 10.52 17.00 9.95
CA ALA A 322 10.62 15.69 9.33
C ALA A 322 11.09 14.64 10.34
N ALA A 323 10.39 13.51 10.42
CA ALA A 323 10.85 12.30 11.09
C ALA A 323 11.47 11.37 10.05
N VAL A 324 12.69 10.92 10.33
CA VAL A 324 13.45 10.04 9.45
C VAL A 324 13.78 8.77 10.19
N ALA A 325 13.33 7.64 9.66
CA ALA A 325 13.71 6.32 10.15
C ALA A 325 14.87 5.78 9.31
N THR A 326 15.83 5.14 9.97
CA THR A 326 17.03 4.57 9.33
C THR A 326 17.05 3.04 9.48
N THR A 327 17.70 2.36 8.54
CA THR A 327 17.77 0.88 8.55
C THR A 327 18.88 0.32 9.43
N ASP A 328 19.74 1.16 10.00
CA ASP A 328 20.95 0.75 10.72
C ASP A 328 21.12 1.43 12.09
N SER A 329 20.13 2.20 12.54
CA SER A 329 20.09 2.79 13.87
C SER A 329 18.82 2.42 14.61
N ALA A 330 18.94 2.25 15.93
CA ALA A 330 17.80 2.02 16.81
C ALA A 330 17.00 3.30 17.13
N ALA A 331 17.34 4.44 16.52
CA ALA A 331 16.68 5.71 16.73
C ALA A 331 16.11 6.28 15.43
N ILE A 332 15.03 7.03 15.54
CA ILE A 332 14.56 7.95 14.49
C ILE A 332 15.20 9.32 14.71
N VAL A 333 15.36 10.08 13.63
CA VAL A 333 15.90 11.43 13.65
C VAL A 333 14.77 12.41 13.36
N VAL A 334 14.66 13.46 14.18
CA VAL A 334 13.71 14.55 13.96
C VAL A 334 14.47 15.80 13.53
N ILE A 335 14.04 16.40 12.44
CA ILE A 335 14.67 17.56 11.80
C ILE A 335 13.68 18.73 11.81
N SER A 336 14.13 19.91 12.25
CA SER A 336 13.41 21.16 12.02
C SER A 336 13.69 21.64 10.60
N VAL A 337 12.65 21.76 9.78
CA VAL A 337 12.80 22.21 8.37
C VAL A 337 13.18 23.68 8.31
N ALA A 338 12.67 24.49 9.23
CA ALA A 338 12.97 25.92 9.26
C ALA A 338 14.41 26.23 9.71
N ASP A 339 14.96 25.41 10.62
CA ASP A 339 16.29 25.63 11.19
C ASP A 339 17.39 24.84 10.45
N GLY A 340 17.02 23.84 9.63
CA GLY A 340 17.98 23.03 8.88
C GLY A 340 18.83 22.13 9.77
N GLU A 341 18.30 21.69 10.92
CA GLU A 341 19.08 20.93 11.89
C GLU A 341 18.30 19.79 12.54
N ILE A 342 19.05 18.78 12.97
CA ILE A 342 18.54 17.68 13.79
C ILE A 342 18.24 18.24 15.18
N VAL A 343 16.97 18.19 15.59
CA VAL A 343 16.53 18.69 16.89
C VAL A 343 16.38 17.58 17.91
N ASP A 344 16.06 16.35 17.49
CA ASP A 344 15.89 15.20 18.38
C ASP A 344 16.35 13.88 17.73
N GLN A 345 16.73 12.93 18.59
CA GLN A 345 16.96 11.52 18.24
C GLN A 345 16.19 10.65 19.22
N ILE A 346 15.17 9.97 18.73
CA ILE A 346 14.19 9.27 19.58
C ILE A 346 14.39 7.76 19.43
N PRO A 347 14.60 7.01 20.53
CA PRO A 347 14.69 5.56 20.48
C PRO A 347 13.43 4.93 19.86
N ALA A 348 13.63 3.94 18.99
CA ALA A 348 12.58 3.29 18.21
C ALA A 348 12.83 1.79 17.95
N GLY A 349 13.76 1.16 18.68
CA GLY A 349 14.05 -0.27 18.58
C GLY A 349 15.07 -0.64 17.50
N GLU A 350 15.75 -1.77 17.70
CA GLU A 350 16.82 -2.30 16.84
C GLU A 350 16.30 -2.85 15.51
N VAL A 351 17.13 -2.76 14.47
CA VAL A 351 16.79 -3.14 13.11
C VAL A 351 17.84 -4.03 12.46
N SER A 352 17.42 -4.93 11.55
CA SER A 352 18.30 -5.93 10.95
C SER A 352 18.94 -5.53 9.61
N GLY A 353 18.60 -4.36 9.05
CA GLY A 353 19.41 -3.69 8.02
C GLY A 353 18.85 -3.64 6.59
N GLN A 354 17.67 -4.19 6.30
CA GLN A 354 17.18 -4.23 4.90
C GLN A 354 16.13 -3.17 4.59
N ARG A 355 15.13 -2.99 5.45
CA ARG A 355 14.00 -2.07 5.24
C ARG A 355 13.52 -1.56 6.58
N ARG A 356 12.99 -0.33 6.58
CA ARG A 356 12.26 0.22 7.72
C ARG A 356 11.14 1.11 7.23
N ALA A 357 9.91 0.68 7.47
CA ALA A 357 8.72 1.48 7.17
C ALA A 357 8.57 2.63 8.18
N GLY A 358 7.76 3.61 7.80
CA GLY A 358 7.43 4.76 8.63
C GLY A 358 6.13 5.37 8.12
N VAL A 359 5.12 5.40 8.99
CA VAL A 359 3.84 6.03 8.71
C VAL A 359 3.59 7.11 9.75
N SER A 360 2.92 8.18 9.34
CA SER A 360 2.39 9.17 10.26
C SER A 360 0.88 9.08 10.28
N GLY A 361 0.25 9.50 11.38
CA GLY A 361 -1.21 9.62 11.50
C GLY A 361 -1.61 10.16 12.86
N ASP A 362 -2.62 11.03 12.91
CA ASP A 362 -3.11 11.72 14.12
C ASP A 362 -2.01 12.20 15.08
N SER A 363 -0.95 12.81 14.54
CA SER A 363 0.21 13.33 15.30
C SER A 363 1.21 12.27 15.80
N TYR A 364 1.09 11.03 15.37
CA TYR A 364 2.05 9.98 15.65
C TYR A 364 2.98 9.74 14.46
N PHE A 365 4.21 9.32 14.75
CA PHE A 365 5.07 8.61 13.81
C PHE A 365 5.24 7.18 14.32
N ILE A 366 4.99 6.22 13.44
CA ILE A 366 4.97 4.80 13.76
C ILE A 366 5.97 4.09 12.86
N THR A 367 6.88 3.33 13.48
CA THR A 367 7.91 2.60 12.74
C THR A 367 8.19 1.23 13.39
N PRO A 368 8.32 0.16 12.59
CA PRO A 368 8.70 -1.14 13.10
C PRO A 368 10.21 -1.22 13.40
N ALA A 369 10.56 -2.13 14.30
CA ALA A 369 11.89 -2.57 14.65
C ALA A 369 11.94 -4.09 14.52
N ASP A 370 12.30 -4.56 13.32
CA ASP A 370 12.21 -5.94 12.90
C ASP A 370 13.12 -6.88 13.69
N ALA A 371 14.30 -6.40 14.12
CA ALA A 371 15.22 -7.19 14.93
C ALA A 371 14.71 -7.43 16.36
N ASP A 372 13.90 -6.50 16.88
CA ASP A 372 13.29 -6.61 18.21
C ASP A 372 11.88 -7.25 18.18
N GLY A 373 11.25 -7.33 17.01
CA GLY A 373 9.86 -7.77 16.87
C GLY A 373 8.86 -6.77 17.46
N THR A 374 9.18 -5.47 17.39
CA THR A 374 8.41 -4.40 18.03
C THR A 374 7.99 -3.30 17.05
N VAL A 375 7.04 -2.48 17.47
CA VAL A 375 6.66 -1.23 16.80
C VAL A 375 6.82 -0.08 17.78
N ALA A 376 7.58 0.93 17.38
CA ALA A 376 7.73 2.16 18.13
C ALA A 376 6.65 3.17 17.72
N ILE A 377 6.06 3.80 18.73
CA ILE A 377 5.06 4.85 18.58
C ILE A 377 5.64 6.13 19.18
N VAL A 378 5.73 7.16 18.36
CA VAL A 378 6.31 8.45 18.75
C VAL A 378 5.25 9.52 18.60
N TYR A 379 4.99 10.27 19.67
CA TYR A 379 4.04 11.37 19.64
C TYR A 379 4.78 12.64 19.26
N MET A 380 4.44 13.14 18.08
CA MET A 380 5.25 14.11 17.36
C MET A 380 5.19 15.51 17.99
N ALA A 381 4.08 15.84 18.68
CA ALA A 381 3.94 17.13 19.34
C ALA A 381 4.91 17.31 20.51
N ASP A 382 5.13 16.25 21.29
CA ASP A 382 6.06 16.29 22.42
C ASP A 382 7.48 15.87 22.01
N ARG A 383 7.65 15.32 20.79
CA ARG A 383 8.90 14.72 20.29
C ARG A 383 9.46 13.72 21.30
N ASP A 384 8.56 13.03 21.99
CA ASP A 384 8.87 12.07 23.04
C ASP A 384 8.36 10.69 22.63
N HIS A 385 9.07 9.69 23.12
CA HIS A 385 8.72 8.30 22.91
C HIS A 385 7.44 7.99 23.67
N VAL A 386 6.41 7.48 22.98
CA VAL A 386 5.17 7.07 23.64
C VAL A 386 5.37 5.67 24.20
N GLU A 387 5.60 4.70 23.33
CA GLU A 387 5.67 3.30 23.71
C GLU A 387 6.40 2.46 22.65
N THR A 388 6.96 1.33 23.08
CA THR A 388 7.47 0.27 22.21
C THR A 388 6.64 -0.98 22.41
N VAL A 389 5.85 -1.33 21.39
CA VAL A 389 4.85 -2.39 21.49
C VAL A 389 5.40 -3.69 20.91
N ALA A 390 5.38 -4.76 21.69
CA ALA A 390 5.78 -6.09 21.22
C ALA A 390 4.71 -6.67 20.28
N VAL A 391 5.10 -6.98 19.04
CA VAL A 391 4.20 -7.50 18.01
C VAL A 391 4.53 -8.95 17.72
N GLY A 392 5.77 -9.23 17.29
CA GLY A 392 6.21 -10.55 16.88
C GLY A 392 7.34 -10.47 15.86
N ASP A 393 7.95 -11.63 15.58
CA ASP A 393 9.07 -11.74 14.64
C ASP A 393 8.65 -11.34 13.22
N GLY A 394 9.53 -10.65 12.51
CA GLY A 394 9.33 -10.25 11.12
C GLY A 394 8.37 -9.08 10.92
N VAL A 395 8.06 -8.31 11.96
CA VAL A 395 7.32 -7.06 11.79
C VAL A 395 8.18 -6.01 11.08
N ASP A 396 7.84 -5.68 9.84
CA ASP A 396 8.56 -4.68 9.03
C ASP A 396 7.63 -3.69 8.32
N THR A 397 6.32 -3.95 8.39
CA THR A 397 5.27 -3.22 7.70
C THR A 397 4.18 -2.79 8.70
N VAL A 398 3.82 -1.52 8.63
CA VAL A 398 2.79 -0.90 9.47
C VAL A 398 1.88 -0.02 8.64
N LEU A 399 0.63 0.13 9.08
CA LEU A 399 -0.38 1.00 8.49
C LEU A 399 -1.15 1.70 9.61
N TYR A 400 -1.51 2.96 9.40
CA TYR A 400 -2.40 3.70 10.30
C TYR A 400 -3.79 3.83 9.66
N ILE A 401 -4.85 3.54 10.42
CA ILE A 401 -6.24 3.71 9.98
C ILE A 401 -6.72 5.08 10.47
N GLY A 402 -6.77 6.06 9.59
CA GLY A 402 -7.20 7.42 9.90
C GLY A 402 -6.54 8.42 8.99
N ASP A 403 -6.57 9.70 9.37
CA ASP A 403 -5.86 10.72 8.62
C ASP A 403 -4.35 10.60 8.87
N SER A 404 -3.61 10.17 7.85
CA SER A 404 -2.16 10.06 7.96
C SER A 404 -1.48 11.42 8.14
N GLY A 405 -2.19 12.54 7.88
CA GLY A 405 -1.67 13.90 8.06
C GLY A 405 -0.48 14.25 7.18
N THR A 406 -0.10 13.35 6.26
CA THR A 406 1.00 13.53 5.30
C THR A 406 0.45 13.95 3.95
N GLY A 407 1.14 14.89 3.30
CA GLY A 407 0.92 15.21 1.89
C GLY A 407 1.03 13.94 1.04
N TYR A 408 0.37 13.97 -0.11
CA TYR A 408 0.09 12.85 -0.99
C TYR A 408 1.14 11.71 -0.97
N LEU A 409 0.78 10.53 -0.43
CA LEU A 409 1.57 9.30 -0.50
C LEU A 409 1.10 8.35 -1.61
N GLY A 410 0.33 8.82 -2.59
CA GLY A 410 -0.47 7.92 -3.42
C GLY A 410 -1.77 7.54 -2.72
N ARG A 411 -2.54 8.54 -2.28
CA ARG A 411 -3.98 8.33 -2.10
C ARG A 411 -4.59 8.03 -3.45
#